data_AF-A0A965FKL7-F1
#
_entry.id   AF-A0A965FKL7-F1
#
_cell.length_a   1.000
_cell.length_b   1.000
_cell.length_c   1.000
_cell.angle_alpha   90.00
_cell.angle_beta   90.00
_cell.angle_gamma   90.00
#
_symmetry.space_group_name_H-M   'P 1'
#
loop_
_entity.id
_entity.type
_entity.pdbx_description
1 polymer ?
#
loop_
_entity_poly.entity_id
_entity_poly.type
_entity_poly.pdbx_seq_one_letter_code
_entity_poly.pdbx_strand_id
1 'polypeptide(L)'
;MLGDSVLSVLRWAPESNKPLWQAGYDVINEAWGCQSLLGPGCPGSGGKSALERFVEHRDDPIDIVVVGTGYNDVGEAYLRKAMRLISGEAKTQGVPVLWLTYHERSTAARKARLYNAELREVAPRHANITLVDWNKHARRRSTWFSHNGVHMNRLGGTKLGAFLAARLDEHFAASEGQITDGGQVAAGG
;
A
#
# COMPACT_ATOMS: atom_id res chain seq x y z
N MET A 1 5.65 -3.14 -3.89
CA MET A 1 5.30 -2.50 -2.60
C MET A 1 5.99 -1.14 -2.51
N LEU A 2 5.24 -0.04 -2.51
CA LEU A 2 5.78 1.32 -2.35
C LEU A 2 5.61 1.77 -0.90
N GLY A 3 6.69 2.15 -0.23
CA GLY A 3 6.62 2.43 1.20
C GLY A 3 7.66 3.40 1.73
N ASP A 4 7.43 3.90 2.93
CA ASP A 4 8.37 4.74 3.67
C ASP A 4 8.99 4.00 4.88
N SER A 5 9.48 4.74 5.88
CA SER A 5 10.05 4.15 7.10
C SER A 5 9.07 3.28 7.89
N VAL A 6 7.75 3.44 7.71
CA VAL A 6 6.75 2.61 8.36
C VAL A 6 6.67 1.24 7.71
N LEU A 7 6.67 1.19 6.37
CA LEU A 7 6.61 -0.07 5.62
C LEU A 7 7.99 -0.74 5.48
N SER A 8 9.08 -0.01 5.75
CA SER A 8 10.45 -0.52 5.62
C SER A 8 10.76 -1.73 6.51
N VAL A 9 9.91 -2.05 7.49
CA VAL A 9 9.99 -3.31 8.25
C VAL A 9 9.96 -4.54 7.36
N LEU A 10 9.25 -4.49 6.23
CA LEU A 10 9.28 -5.55 5.21
C LEU A 10 10.66 -5.67 4.57
N ARG A 11 11.51 -4.65 4.65
CA ARG A 11 12.88 -4.68 4.10
C ARG A 11 13.93 -5.04 5.15
N TRP A 12 13.94 -4.37 6.30
CA TRP A 12 14.99 -4.58 7.32
C TRP A 12 14.74 -5.79 8.23
N ALA A 13 13.52 -6.32 8.27
CA ALA A 13 13.16 -7.56 8.94
C ALA A 13 12.57 -8.54 7.92
N PRO A 14 13.40 -9.24 7.12
CA PRO A 14 12.96 -10.10 6.01
C PRO A 14 11.94 -11.16 6.41
N GLU A 15 11.95 -11.61 7.67
CA GLU A 15 10.93 -12.53 8.20
C GLU A 15 9.50 -11.99 8.09
N SER A 16 9.34 -10.67 8.00
CA SER A 16 8.05 -10.00 7.81
C SER A 16 7.44 -10.29 6.43
N ASN A 17 8.23 -10.70 5.44
CA ASN A 17 7.72 -11.13 4.13
C ASN A 17 7.33 -12.60 4.10
N LYS A 18 7.69 -13.42 5.10
CA LYS A 18 7.38 -14.86 5.09
C LYS A 18 5.91 -15.16 4.77
N PRO A 19 4.92 -14.42 5.33
CA PRO A 19 3.52 -14.68 4.99
C PRO A 19 3.19 -14.40 3.51
N LEU A 20 3.82 -13.41 2.89
CA LEU A 20 3.63 -13.10 1.47
C LEU A 20 4.24 -14.21 0.59
N TRP A 21 5.47 -14.63 0.91
CA TRP A 21 6.13 -15.72 0.18
C TRP A 21 5.41 -17.06 0.32
N GLN A 22 4.90 -17.36 1.52
CA GLN A 22 4.12 -18.58 1.78
C GLN A 22 2.78 -18.61 1.03
N ALA A 23 2.22 -17.43 0.75
CA ALA A 23 1.04 -17.29 -0.11
C ALA A 23 1.38 -17.31 -1.61
N GLY A 24 2.66 -17.43 -1.99
CA GLY A 24 3.10 -17.53 -3.38
C GLY A 24 3.38 -16.19 -4.07
N TYR A 25 3.35 -15.07 -3.34
CA TYR A 25 3.63 -13.75 -3.92
C TYR A 25 5.13 -13.48 -4.04
N ASP A 26 5.58 -13.10 -5.24
CA ASP A 26 6.85 -12.41 -5.42
C ASP A 26 6.69 -10.92 -5.14
N VAL A 27 7.65 -10.32 -4.44
CA VAL A 27 7.52 -8.97 -3.88
C VAL A 27 8.71 -8.11 -4.27
N ILE A 28 8.49 -7.23 -5.24
CA ILE A 28 9.36 -6.07 -5.46
C ILE A 28 9.11 -5.08 -4.32
N ASN A 29 10.05 -5.02 -3.38
CA ASN A 29 9.96 -4.16 -2.22
C ASN A 29 10.67 -2.83 -2.50
N GLU A 30 9.93 -1.73 -2.54
CA GLU A 30 10.36 -0.33 -2.70
C GLU A 30 9.98 0.50 -1.45
N ALA A 31 10.12 -0.09 -0.26
CA ALA A 31 9.89 0.57 1.02
C ALA A 31 11.17 1.16 1.63
N TRP A 32 11.47 2.43 1.33
CA TRP A 32 12.70 3.10 1.76
C TRP A 32 12.43 4.06 2.92
N GLY A 33 13.36 4.16 3.88
CA GLY A 33 13.25 5.16 4.94
C GLY A 33 13.12 6.56 4.35
N CYS A 34 12.34 7.45 4.98
CA CYS A 34 12.08 8.81 4.51
C CYS A 34 11.45 8.98 3.11
N GLN A 35 11.10 7.91 2.38
CA GLN A 35 10.48 8.04 1.06
C GLN A 35 9.19 8.88 1.16
N SER A 36 8.99 9.76 0.20
CA SER A 36 7.77 10.57 0.06
C SER A 36 6.93 10.06 -1.11
N LEU A 37 5.69 10.54 -1.25
CA LEU A 37 4.81 10.12 -2.33
C LEU A 37 5.27 10.62 -3.72
N LEU A 38 5.60 11.91 -3.86
CA LEU A 38 5.89 12.53 -5.16
C LEU A 38 7.23 13.29 -5.23
N GLY A 39 7.74 13.77 -4.09
CA GLY A 39 8.99 14.51 -4.02
C GLY A 39 10.17 13.62 -3.61
N PRO A 40 11.40 14.15 -3.68
CA PRO A 40 12.53 13.44 -3.10
C PRO A 40 12.30 13.22 -1.59
N GLY A 41 12.70 12.05 -1.09
CA GLY A 41 12.80 11.80 0.35
C GLY A 41 14.06 12.44 0.95
N CYS A 42 14.48 11.94 2.11
CA CYS A 42 15.66 12.45 2.79
C CYS A 42 16.96 12.13 1.99
N PRO A 43 17.97 13.00 2.02
CA PRO A 43 19.30 12.65 1.52
C PRO A 43 19.82 11.36 2.20
N GLY A 44 20.36 10.42 1.40
CA GLY A 44 20.91 9.15 1.90
C GLY A 44 19.88 8.05 2.21
N SER A 45 18.58 8.35 2.23
CA SER A 45 17.51 7.35 2.39
C SER A 45 16.22 7.83 1.71
N GLY A 46 15.74 7.09 0.71
CA GLY A 46 14.50 7.43 0.00
C GLY A 46 14.66 8.58 -1.00
N GLY A 47 15.86 8.75 -1.59
CA GLY A 47 16.15 9.85 -2.53
C GLY A 47 15.25 9.92 -3.77
N LYS A 48 14.51 8.85 -4.09
CA LYS A 48 13.44 8.83 -5.08
C LYS A 48 12.09 8.72 -4.37
N SER A 49 11.08 9.39 -4.91
CA SER A 49 9.68 9.29 -4.50
C SER A 49 9.10 7.90 -4.79
N ALA A 50 7.98 7.58 -4.15
CA ALA A 50 7.21 6.37 -4.43
C ALA A 50 6.75 6.31 -5.89
N LEU A 51 6.34 7.44 -6.47
CA LEU A 51 5.94 7.50 -7.88
C LEU A 51 7.12 7.24 -8.83
N GLU A 52 8.28 7.84 -8.58
CA GLU A 52 9.48 7.58 -9.40
C GLU A 52 9.89 6.11 -9.35
N ARG A 53 9.87 5.50 -8.16
CA ARG A 53 10.12 4.05 -8.02
C ARG A 53 9.12 3.25 -8.83
N PHE A 54 7.84 3.61 -8.79
CA PHE A 54 6.82 2.89 -9.54
C PHE A 54 7.03 2.98 -11.05
N VAL A 55 7.37 4.16 -11.56
CA VAL A 55 7.68 4.36 -12.99
C VAL A 55 8.91 3.53 -13.43
N GLU A 56 9.91 3.38 -12.56
CA GLU A 56 11.11 2.58 -12.85
C GLU A 56 10.84 1.09 -13.01
N HIS A 57 9.76 0.60 -12.41
CA HIS A 57 9.35 -0.81 -12.50
C HIS A 57 8.26 -1.07 -13.56
N ARG A 58 8.00 -0.12 -14.46
CA ARG A 58 6.95 -0.25 -15.50
C ARG A 58 7.14 -1.45 -16.43
N ASP A 59 8.37 -1.93 -16.56
CA ASP A 59 8.75 -3.03 -17.45
C ASP A 59 8.85 -4.37 -16.69
N ASP A 60 8.61 -4.36 -15.37
CA ASP A 60 8.54 -5.57 -14.54
C ASP A 60 7.14 -6.20 -14.59
N PRO A 61 7.01 -7.52 -14.38
CA PRO A 61 5.72 -8.21 -14.35
C PRO A 61 4.99 -7.93 -13.03
N ILE A 62 4.36 -6.76 -12.92
CA ILE A 62 3.60 -6.34 -11.74
C ILE A 62 2.12 -6.64 -11.95
N ASP A 63 1.54 -7.48 -11.09
CA ASP A 63 0.09 -7.73 -11.09
C ASP A 63 -0.68 -6.68 -10.27
N ILE A 64 -0.05 -6.10 -9.24
CA ILE A 64 -0.69 -5.16 -8.31
C ILE A 64 0.33 -4.30 -7.56
N VAL A 65 -0.04 -3.04 -7.30
CA VAL A 65 0.79 -2.12 -6.52
C VAL A 65 0.18 -1.87 -5.16
N VAL A 66 0.94 -2.13 -4.10
CA VAL A 66 0.56 -1.77 -2.73
C VAL A 66 1.27 -0.48 -2.32
N VAL A 67 0.50 0.51 -1.84
CA VAL A 67 1.00 1.80 -1.37
C VAL A 67 0.82 1.89 0.15
N GLY A 68 1.94 2.03 0.86
CA GLY A 68 2.02 2.24 2.30
C GLY A 68 2.98 3.36 2.67
N THR A 69 3.07 4.39 1.82
CA THR A 69 3.86 5.62 2.03
C THR A 69 2.95 6.82 2.31
N GLY A 70 3.51 7.97 2.66
CA GLY A 70 2.77 9.18 3.01
C GLY A 70 3.05 9.70 4.41
N TYR A 71 3.75 8.94 5.26
CA TYR A 71 4.02 9.37 6.63
C TYR A 71 5.03 10.53 6.68
N ASN A 72 5.82 10.74 5.63
CA ASN A 72 6.75 11.87 5.52
C ASN A 72 6.13 13.09 4.83
N ASP A 73 4.97 12.92 4.19
CA ASP A 73 4.31 13.98 3.44
C ASP A 73 3.46 14.90 4.34
N VAL A 74 3.15 16.08 3.80
CA VAL A 74 2.40 17.14 4.50
C VAL A 74 1.28 17.68 3.62
N GLY A 75 0.07 17.73 4.19
CA GLY A 75 -1.10 18.35 3.56
C GLY A 75 -1.99 17.37 2.79
N GLU A 76 -3.30 17.54 2.93
CA GLU A 76 -4.31 16.70 2.28
C GLU A 76 -4.33 16.91 0.76
N ALA A 77 -4.20 18.16 0.29
CA ALA A 77 -4.09 18.46 -1.13
C ALA A 77 -2.89 17.76 -1.81
N TYR A 78 -1.78 17.60 -1.08
CA TYR A 78 -0.63 16.84 -1.57
C TYR A 78 -0.95 15.34 -1.68
N LEU A 79 -1.59 14.76 -0.66
CA LEU A 79 -2.07 13.37 -0.70
C LEU A 79 -3.06 13.14 -1.85
N ARG A 80 -4.04 14.04 -2.05
CA ARG A 80 -4.99 13.98 -3.18
C ARG A 80 -4.27 13.99 -4.53
N LYS A 81 -3.28 14.88 -4.69
CA LYS A 81 -2.44 14.93 -5.91
C LYS A 81 -1.69 13.62 -6.10
N ALA A 82 -1.13 13.06 -5.03
CA ALA A 82 -0.39 11.80 -5.10
C ALA A 82 -1.27 10.62 -5.49
N MET A 83 -2.44 10.47 -4.88
CA MET A 83 -3.42 9.43 -5.25
C MET A 83 -3.78 9.51 -6.73
N ARG A 84 -4.02 10.72 -7.25
CA ARG A 84 -4.32 10.92 -8.68
C ARG A 84 -3.17 10.50 -9.59
N LEU A 85 -1.94 10.90 -9.27
CA LEU A 85 -0.79 10.60 -10.12
C LEU A 85 -0.41 9.11 -10.09
N ILE A 86 -0.42 8.48 -8.92
CA ILE A 86 -0.17 7.04 -8.77
C ILE A 86 -1.29 6.22 -9.43
N SER A 87 -2.56 6.62 -9.26
CA SER A 87 -3.68 5.98 -9.98
C SER A 87 -3.55 6.12 -11.50
N GLY A 88 -3.13 7.29 -11.98
CA GLY A 88 -2.87 7.54 -13.39
C GLY A 88 -1.78 6.65 -13.96
N GLU A 89 -0.64 6.57 -13.27
CA GLU A 89 0.46 5.68 -13.66
C GLU A 89 0.03 4.21 -13.67
N ALA A 90 -0.68 3.77 -12.61
CA ALA A 90 -1.17 2.41 -12.51
C ALA A 90 -2.15 2.05 -13.64
N LYS A 91 -3.00 2.99 -14.07
CA LYS A 91 -3.87 2.79 -15.24
C LYS A 91 -3.07 2.66 -16.54
N THR A 92 -2.02 3.46 -16.72
CA THR A 92 -1.13 3.35 -17.90
C THR A 92 -0.47 1.98 -17.96
N GLN A 93 -0.09 1.43 -16.80
CA GLN A 93 0.52 0.09 -16.70
C GLN A 93 -0.52 -1.04 -16.64
N GLY A 94 -1.82 -0.74 -16.58
CA GLY A 94 -2.89 -1.75 -16.49
C GLY A 94 -3.00 -2.47 -15.14
N VAL A 95 -2.42 -1.91 -14.07
CA VAL A 95 -2.36 -2.55 -12.75
C VAL A 95 -3.28 -1.86 -11.73
N PRO A 96 -3.95 -2.62 -10.84
CA PRO A 96 -4.69 -2.07 -9.70
C PRO A 96 -3.75 -1.59 -8.58
N VAL A 97 -4.31 -0.76 -7.69
CA VAL A 97 -3.63 -0.20 -6.53
C VAL A 97 -4.36 -0.59 -5.25
N LEU A 98 -3.64 -1.19 -4.30
CA LEU A 98 -4.07 -1.30 -2.90
C LEU A 98 -3.42 -0.19 -2.08
N TRP A 99 -4.22 0.66 -1.43
CA TRP A 99 -3.69 1.76 -0.61
C TRP A 99 -4.01 1.55 0.87
N LEU A 100 -2.97 1.49 1.71
CA LEU A 100 -3.08 1.25 3.15
C LEU A 100 -3.50 2.51 3.91
N THR A 101 -4.42 2.38 4.86
CA THR A 101 -4.72 3.46 5.83
C THR A 101 -3.59 3.65 6.84
N TYR A 102 -3.43 4.86 7.34
CA TYR A 102 -2.40 5.27 8.30
C TYR A 102 -2.80 4.90 9.73
N HIS A 103 -1.85 4.44 10.56
CA HIS A 103 -2.15 4.07 11.94
C HIS A 103 -2.41 5.31 12.84
N GLU A 104 -3.63 5.40 13.37
CA GLU A 104 -4.13 6.59 14.08
C GLU A 104 -3.80 6.61 15.58
N ARG A 105 -3.27 5.51 16.15
CA ARG A 105 -2.83 5.48 17.56
C ARG A 105 -1.32 5.60 17.65
N SER A 106 -0.85 6.79 17.33
CA SER A 106 0.57 7.11 17.21
C SER A 106 0.84 8.56 17.60
N THR A 107 2.11 8.94 17.69
CA THR A 107 2.50 10.35 17.87
C THR A 107 2.07 11.24 16.70
N ALA A 108 1.77 10.66 15.53
CA ALA A 108 1.26 11.34 14.34
C ALA A 108 -0.27 11.24 14.17
N ALA A 109 -1.01 10.88 15.22
CA ALA A 109 -2.44 10.55 15.18
C ALA A 109 -3.32 11.60 14.48
N ARG A 110 -3.07 12.89 14.71
CA ARG A 110 -3.83 13.98 14.07
C ARG A 110 -3.70 13.94 12.54
N LYS A 111 -2.46 13.81 12.04
CA LYS A 111 -2.19 13.70 10.60
C LYS A 111 -2.78 12.42 10.02
N ALA A 112 -2.59 11.29 10.71
CA ALA A 112 -3.12 10.00 10.26
C ALA A 112 -4.66 10.03 10.11
N ARG A 113 -5.38 10.67 11.04
CA ARG A 113 -6.85 10.82 10.94
C ARG A 113 -7.27 11.68 9.74
N LEU A 114 -6.61 12.81 9.51
CA LEU A 114 -6.87 13.67 8.35
C LEU A 114 -6.62 12.89 7.05
N TYR A 115 -5.47 12.23 6.96
CA TYR A 115 -5.12 11.43 5.78
C TYR A 115 -6.08 10.26 5.56
N ASN A 116 -6.52 9.57 6.60
CA ASN A 116 -7.50 8.50 6.45
C ASN A 116 -8.89 9.01 6.08
N ALA A 117 -9.30 10.19 6.53
CA ALA A 117 -10.53 10.83 6.07
C ALA A 117 -10.42 11.15 4.57
N GLU A 118 -9.29 11.71 4.17
CA GLU A 118 -8.97 12.05 2.78
C GLU A 118 -8.95 10.82 1.87
N LEU A 119 -8.26 9.75 2.28
CA LEU A 119 -8.24 8.46 1.56
C LEU A 119 -9.67 7.96 1.31
N ARG A 120 -10.51 7.96 2.34
CA ARG A 120 -11.91 7.49 2.26
C ARG A 120 -12.77 8.36 1.36
N GLU A 121 -12.51 9.66 1.29
CA GLU A 121 -13.23 10.57 0.40
C GLU A 121 -12.82 10.39 -1.07
N VAL A 122 -11.53 10.21 -1.33
CA VAL A 122 -10.98 10.27 -2.69
C VAL A 122 -10.88 8.91 -3.36
N ALA A 123 -10.56 7.83 -2.65
CA ALA A 123 -10.39 6.52 -3.27
C ALA A 123 -11.61 6.06 -4.10
N PRO A 124 -12.88 6.27 -3.67
CA PRO A 124 -14.05 5.93 -4.50
C PRO A 124 -14.12 6.65 -5.86
N ARG A 125 -13.37 7.75 -6.04
CA ARG A 125 -13.27 8.49 -7.32
C ARG A 125 -12.25 7.86 -8.27
N HIS A 126 -11.50 6.86 -7.84
CA HIS A 126 -10.48 6.14 -8.61
C HIS A 126 -10.83 4.66 -8.69
N ALA A 127 -11.42 4.22 -9.80
CA ALA A 127 -11.89 2.84 -9.96
C ALA A 127 -10.80 1.75 -9.80
N ASN A 128 -9.52 2.11 -9.96
CA ASN A 128 -8.39 1.19 -9.79
C ASN A 128 -7.73 1.28 -8.40
N ILE A 129 -8.25 2.07 -7.45
CA ILE A 129 -7.76 2.10 -6.06
C ILE A 129 -8.73 1.34 -5.16
N THR A 130 -8.20 0.36 -4.44
CA THR A 130 -8.87 -0.27 -3.30
C THR A 130 -8.21 0.18 -1.99
N LEU A 131 -9.00 0.68 -1.05
CA LEU A 131 -8.49 0.99 0.29
C LEU A 131 -8.39 -0.27 1.14
N VAL A 132 -7.24 -0.42 1.79
CA VAL A 132 -6.97 -1.49 2.73
C VAL A 132 -6.84 -0.90 4.13
N ASP A 133 -7.81 -1.20 5.02
CA ASP A 133 -7.89 -0.55 6.33
C ASP A 133 -6.92 -1.16 7.38
N TRP A 134 -5.63 -0.89 7.20
CA TRP A 134 -4.59 -1.26 8.15
C TRP A 134 -4.81 -0.65 9.54
N ASN A 135 -5.26 0.60 9.62
CA ASN A 135 -5.61 1.23 10.88
C ASN A 135 -6.64 0.41 11.66
N LYS A 136 -7.74 0.00 11.04
CA LYS A 136 -8.76 -0.85 11.68
C LYS A 136 -8.16 -2.16 12.21
N HIS A 137 -7.26 -2.77 11.44
CA HIS A 137 -6.61 -4.02 11.81
C HIS A 137 -5.63 -3.85 12.99
N ALA A 138 -4.83 -2.78 12.99
CA ALA A 138 -3.70 -2.61 13.89
C ALA A 138 -3.99 -1.73 15.13
N ARG A 139 -5.03 -0.88 15.12
CA ARG A 139 -5.31 0.13 16.18
C ARG A 139 -5.50 -0.39 17.62
N ARG A 140 -5.59 -1.69 17.84
CA ARG A 140 -5.68 -2.28 19.20
C ARG A 140 -4.45 -3.11 19.56
N ARG A 141 -3.38 -2.99 18.78
CA ARG A 141 -2.21 -3.87 18.84
C ARG A 141 -0.95 -3.06 19.12
N SER A 142 -0.90 -2.38 20.27
CA SER A 142 0.25 -1.53 20.63
C SER A 142 1.58 -2.31 20.61
N THR A 143 1.57 -3.60 20.94
CA THR A 143 2.76 -4.48 20.90
C THR A 143 3.33 -4.71 19.49
N TRP A 144 2.63 -4.32 18.43
CA TRP A 144 3.12 -4.40 17.04
C TRP A 144 3.97 -3.19 16.65
N PHE A 145 3.93 -2.13 17.46
CA PHE A 145 4.58 -0.87 17.18
C PHE A 145 5.70 -0.59 18.18
N SER A 146 6.67 0.20 17.74
CA SER A 146 7.63 0.88 18.61
C SER A 146 6.92 1.90 19.50
N HIS A 147 7.66 2.51 20.43
CA HIS A 147 7.13 3.47 21.40
C HIS A 147 6.36 4.64 20.76
N ASN A 148 6.74 5.09 19.56
CA ASN A 148 6.03 6.19 18.88
C ASN A 148 4.67 5.78 18.27
N GLY A 149 4.35 4.49 18.23
CA GLY A 149 3.12 3.98 17.63
C GLY A 149 3.03 4.16 16.10
N VAL A 150 4.03 4.77 15.46
CA VAL A 150 4.10 4.97 14.00
C VAL A 150 4.84 3.79 13.36
N HIS A 151 6.03 3.50 13.85
CA HIS A 151 6.92 2.49 13.26
C HIS A 151 6.63 1.11 13.86
N MET A 152 6.50 0.10 12.99
CA MET A 152 6.31 -1.29 13.40
C MET A 152 7.62 -1.91 13.90
N ASN A 153 7.51 -2.84 14.84
CA ASN A 153 8.59 -3.76 15.18
C ASN A 153 8.49 -5.05 14.34
N ARG A 154 9.39 -6.02 14.56
CA ARG A 154 9.40 -7.31 13.80
C ARG A 154 8.06 -8.05 13.87
N LEU A 155 7.41 -8.06 15.02
CA LEU A 155 6.08 -8.67 15.18
C LEU A 155 5.05 -7.92 14.34
N GLY A 156 5.03 -6.58 14.41
CA GLY A 156 4.14 -5.77 13.58
C GLY A 156 4.36 -5.97 12.09
N GLY A 157 5.62 -6.06 11.65
CA GLY A 157 5.96 -6.37 10.26
C GLY A 157 5.44 -7.73 9.82
N THR A 158 5.61 -8.77 10.64
CA THR A 158 5.06 -10.10 10.35
C THR A 158 3.53 -10.08 10.26
N LYS A 159 2.87 -9.29 11.11
CA LYS A 159 1.40 -9.16 11.09
C LYS A 159 0.91 -8.32 9.92
N LEU A 160 1.66 -7.31 9.50
CA LEU A 160 1.42 -6.59 8.25
C LEU A 160 1.55 -7.53 7.05
N GLY A 161 2.62 -8.33 6.96
CA GLY A 161 2.81 -9.29 5.87
C GLY A 161 1.64 -10.27 5.75
N ALA A 162 1.21 -10.86 6.87
CA ALA A 162 0.05 -11.76 6.89
C ALA A 162 -1.26 -11.05 6.52
N PHE A 163 -1.43 -9.81 6.98
CA PHE A 163 -2.59 -8.99 6.62
C PHE A 163 -2.60 -8.67 5.12
N LEU A 164 -1.46 -8.32 4.53
CA LEU A 164 -1.33 -8.04 3.10
C LEU A 164 -1.59 -9.28 2.25
N ALA A 165 -1.01 -10.43 2.62
CA ALA A 165 -1.27 -11.70 1.94
C ALA A 165 -2.78 -11.98 1.87
N ALA A 166 -3.50 -11.90 2.99
CA ALA A 166 -4.95 -12.11 3.01
C ALA A 166 -5.74 -11.11 2.15
N ARG A 167 -5.28 -9.86 2.02
CA ARG A 167 -5.94 -8.85 1.16
C ARG A 167 -5.66 -9.07 -0.32
N LEU A 168 -4.47 -9.58 -0.66
CA LEU A 168 -4.11 -9.96 -2.01
C LEU A 168 -4.92 -11.20 -2.43
N ASP A 169 -5.03 -12.21 -1.56
CA ASP A 169 -5.84 -13.41 -1.82
C ASP A 169 -7.30 -13.05 -2.13
N GLU A 170 -7.88 -12.15 -1.32
CA GLU A 170 -9.23 -11.64 -1.55
C GLU A 170 -9.36 -10.87 -2.87
N HIS A 171 -8.35 -10.08 -3.24
CA HIS A 171 -8.36 -9.33 -4.49
C HIS A 171 -8.33 -10.26 -5.71
N PHE A 172 -7.40 -11.21 -5.74
CA PHE A 172 -7.24 -12.12 -6.87
C PHE A 172 -8.41 -13.11 -6.98
N ALA A 173 -8.93 -13.64 -5.87
CA ALA A 173 -10.12 -14.47 -5.89
C ALA A 173 -11.36 -13.73 -6.45
N ALA A 174 -11.52 -12.44 -6.11
CA ALA A 174 -12.61 -11.63 -6.65
C ALA A 174 -12.46 -11.39 -8.16
N SER A 175 -11.23 -11.22 -8.67
CA SER A 175 -10.98 -11.06 -10.10
C SER A 175 -11.22 -12.35 -10.91
N GLU A 176 -10.90 -13.52 -10.35
CA GLU A 176 -11.18 -14.81 -10.98
C GLU A 176 -12.68 -15.07 -11.09
N GLY A 177 -13.44 -14.77 -10.03
CA GLY A 177 -14.90 -14.89 -10.03
C GLY A 177 -15.58 -14.02 -11.09
N GLN A 178 -15.08 -12.79 -11.33
CA GLN A 178 -15.60 -11.89 -12.35
C GLN A 178 -15.37 -12.39 -13.79
N ILE A 179 -14.25 -13.10 -14.04
CA ILE A 179 -13.98 -13.71 -15.35
C ILE A 179 -14.96 -14.85 -15.63
N THR A 180 -15.34 -15.63 -14.62
CA THR A 180 -16.27 -16.76 -14.78
C THR A 180 -17.72 -16.35 -15.02
N ASP A 181 -18.18 -15.22 -14.44
CA ASP A 181 -19.56 -14.74 -14.56
C ASP A 181 -19.82 -13.99 -15.89
N GLY A 182 -18.78 -13.40 -16.49
CA GLY A 182 -18.86 -12.72 -17.79
C GLY A 182 -18.84 -13.65 -19.01
N GLY A 183 -18.63 -14.95 -18.82
CA GLY A 183 -18.52 -15.96 -19.89
C GLY A 183 -19.84 -16.56 -20.38
N GLN A 184 -20.98 -16.19 -19.80
CA GLN A 184 -22.30 -16.70 -20.17
C GLN A 184 -23.11 -15.66 -20.95
N VAL A 185 -22.71 -15.40 -22.21
CA VAL A 185 -23.62 -14.83 -23.21
C VAL A 185 -23.96 -15.93 -24.20
N ALA A 186 -25.26 -16.23 -24.24
CA ALA A 186 -25.88 -17.37 -24.89
C ALA A 186 -25.52 -17.51 -26.38
N ALA A 187 -25.00 -18.69 -26.74
CA ALA A 187 -25.30 -19.29 -28.03
C ALA A 187 -26.58 -20.11 -27.86
N GLY A 188 -27.70 -19.64 -28.41
CA GLY A 188 -28.94 -20.42 -28.45
C GLY A 188 -30.14 -19.62 -28.94
N GLY A 189 -30.61 -19.95 -30.16
CA GLY A 189 -31.89 -19.50 -30.71
C GLY A 189 -31.80 -19.09 -32.16
#